data_AF-A0A1W9IAQ2-F1
#
_entry.id   AF-A0A1W9IAQ2-F1
#
_cell.length_a   1.000
_cell.length_b   1.000
_cell.length_c   1.000
_cell.angle_alpha   90.00
_cell.angle_beta   90.00
_cell.angle_gamma   90.00
#
_symmetry.space_group_name_H-M   'P 1'
#
loop_
_entity.id
_entity.type
_entity.pdbx_description
1 polymer ?
#
loop_
_entity_poly.entity_id
_entity_poly.type
_entity_poly.pdbx_seq_one_letter_code
_entity_poly.pdbx_strand_id
1 'polypeptide(L)'
;MTIVYNKRRGIVTIPIRHLVTFVAFLALCVTGVAGVYAQTPGSPSVEFPYTGNRAAVWIVAQFHTLLGAFILGAPIFVVMAEWLGYRKQDLRYDRMAKEVTKITVILFSLTALTGGLFIFVLLATYPQFTTWFINQFYLVFAVIYPLMFILGTIALYAYFYTWDAWKGEKKGRHIALGVLLNLLCMATMFAINGPTSFMNTPVKEEGISPMEALAAATLWDKIANASWMPMNIHRIDGNIAFGGFVVGLIAAYMHMGAKNQEERAYYDWMGFAGNLIAVGAMLLQPFTGLLLAYQMCDYDFSFCQYMMVEQLSMFFEMQGAIVGLMFLGCNYYVWLSLRRIQGVEQVRMTVLAPIVMVLFPPVAIWGLTTYWIPEPMSLAILIPLALAPFILGRFIPVTVSVHTVMKIGFLMVVVSDAIWLTPNGFAATGARMLDDLQLPESWDFLGKMPTKLGAIFSLVFATTINYILYGKAIRQGTIAWGKIDGISQFVLIFLAFTSIWAMGLMGAVRSLLRKFFHTYNLIPDFTAESFTPTLSYSAWLITGITVVFFIVVSVAVFVALRPVELKGREPEGSPVPAGTK
;
A
#
# COMPACT_ATOMS: atom_id res chain seq x y z
N MET A 1 31.77 32.61 4.56
CA MET A 1 30.89 33.75 4.22
C MET A 1 29.92 33.93 5.39
N THR A 2 30.21 34.90 6.25
CA THR A 2 29.42 35.19 7.46
C THR A 2 28.47 36.32 7.11
N ILE A 3 27.15 36.12 7.24
CA ILE A 3 26.16 37.18 7.05
C ILE A 3 25.23 37.22 8.26
N VAL A 4 24.96 38.46 8.66
CA VAL A 4 24.36 38.99 9.88
C VAL A 4 22.88 38.62 10.05
N TYR A 5 22.48 38.46 11.31
CA TYR A 5 21.12 38.22 11.81
C TYR A 5 20.14 39.36 11.46
N ASN A 6 19.04 39.05 10.75
CA ASN A 6 17.92 39.97 10.55
C ASN A 6 16.64 39.39 11.20
N LYS A 7 16.18 40.06 12.27
CA LYS A 7 15.11 39.66 13.21
C LYS A 7 13.70 39.57 12.59
N ARG A 8 13.52 39.74 11.27
CA ARG A 8 12.19 39.75 10.59
C ARG A 8 11.81 38.49 9.81
N ARG A 9 12.71 37.52 9.64
CA ARG A 9 12.40 36.23 8.98
C ARG A 9 12.99 35.11 9.84
N GLY A 10 12.15 34.30 10.48
CA GLY A 10 12.57 33.15 11.27
C GLY A 10 13.19 32.04 10.40
N ILE A 11 14.38 32.28 9.87
CA ILE A 11 15.18 31.31 9.13
C ILE A 11 16.24 30.81 10.11
N VAL A 12 16.09 29.58 10.58
CA VAL A 12 17.16 28.88 11.29
C VAL A 12 18.12 28.35 10.23
N THR A 13 19.21 29.05 9.99
CA THR A 13 20.30 28.57 9.14
C THR A 13 21.21 27.66 9.96
N ILE A 14 21.13 26.35 9.75
CA ILE A 14 22.09 25.40 10.32
C ILE A 14 23.33 25.39 9.40
N PRO A 15 24.53 25.74 9.88
CA PRO A 15 25.72 25.74 9.03
C PRO A 15 26.03 24.31 8.57
N ILE A 16 26.34 24.15 7.27
CA ILE A 16 26.65 22.85 6.63
C ILE A 16 27.66 22.03 7.44
N ARG A 17 28.62 22.69 8.10
CA ARG A 17 29.60 22.03 8.97
C ARG A 17 28.94 21.26 10.12
N HIS A 18 27.95 21.83 10.80
CA HIS A 18 27.25 21.17 11.92
C HIS A 18 26.32 20.04 11.45
N LEU A 19 25.72 20.16 10.26
CA LEU A 19 24.94 19.08 9.66
C LEU A 19 25.84 17.90 9.29
N VAL A 20 27.01 18.16 8.70
CA VAL A 20 28.02 17.14 8.40
C VAL A 20 28.55 16.50 9.67
N THR A 21 28.81 17.26 10.74
CA THR A 21 29.24 16.71 12.02
C THR A 21 28.16 15.86 12.69
N PHE A 22 26.89 16.27 12.61
CA PHE A 22 25.76 15.52 13.17
C PHE A 22 25.47 14.22 12.39
N VAL A 23 25.55 14.27 11.06
CA VAL A 23 25.43 13.09 10.19
C VAL A 23 26.61 12.14 10.39
N ALA A 24 27.83 12.66 10.49
CA ALA A 24 29.01 11.85 10.81
C ALA A 24 28.91 11.23 12.21
N PHE A 25 28.37 11.95 13.19
CA PHE A 25 28.12 11.45 14.54
C PHE A 25 27.05 10.34 14.56
N LEU A 26 25.93 10.52 13.86
CA LEU A 26 24.90 9.48 13.70
C LEU A 26 25.44 8.26 12.95
N ALA A 27 26.22 8.45 11.89
CA ALA A 27 26.89 7.37 11.17
C ALA A 27 27.86 6.63 12.09
N LEU A 28 28.66 7.34 12.90
CA LEU A 28 29.56 6.77 13.90
C LEU A 28 28.82 6.02 15.01
N CYS A 29 27.65 6.47 15.46
CA CYS A 29 26.82 5.74 16.41
C CYS A 29 26.25 4.46 15.80
N VAL A 30 25.82 4.49 14.53
CA VAL A 30 25.30 3.31 13.82
C VAL A 30 26.41 2.29 13.54
N THR A 31 27.59 2.74 13.09
CA THR A 31 28.75 1.86 12.86
C THR A 31 29.37 1.38 14.17
N GLY A 32 29.36 2.20 15.22
CA GLY A 32 29.89 1.87 16.53
C GLY A 32 29.07 0.80 17.23
N VAL A 33 27.74 0.86 17.16
CA VAL A 33 26.89 -0.17 17.77
C VAL A 33 26.93 -1.48 16.97
N ALA A 34 27.01 -1.42 15.63
CA ALA A 34 27.24 -2.61 14.81
C ALA A 34 28.62 -3.26 15.09
N GLY A 35 29.66 -2.46 15.32
CA GLY A 35 31.00 -2.94 15.66
C GLY A 35 31.09 -3.56 17.06
N VAL A 36 30.40 -3.01 18.05
CA VAL A 36 30.40 -3.53 19.44
C VAL A 36 29.65 -4.87 19.56
N TYR A 37 28.54 -5.04 18.83
CA TYR A 37 27.83 -6.32 18.79
C TYR A 37 28.47 -7.36 17.86
N ALA A 38 29.23 -6.95 16.84
CA ALA A 38 29.96 -7.87 15.96
C ALA A 38 31.18 -8.53 16.61
N GLN A 39 31.63 -8.06 17.79
CA GLN A 39 32.86 -8.51 18.45
C GLN A 39 32.64 -9.46 19.64
N THR A 40 31.40 -9.81 19.99
CA THR A 40 31.14 -10.82 21.05
C THR A 40 30.56 -12.11 20.45
N PRO A 41 31.39 -13.15 20.24
CA PRO A 41 30.89 -14.48 19.92
C PRO A 41 29.97 -14.96 21.05
N GLY A 42 28.71 -15.26 20.71
CA GLY A 42 27.77 -15.89 21.64
C GLY A 42 27.00 -14.96 22.58
N SER A 43 26.71 -13.71 22.19
CA SER A 43 25.72 -12.91 22.94
C SER A 43 24.38 -13.68 23.01
N PRO A 44 23.89 -14.03 24.21
CA PRO A 44 22.65 -14.79 24.35
C PRO A 44 21.48 -13.98 23.83
N SER A 45 20.53 -14.65 23.17
CA SER A 45 19.28 -14.01 22.78
C SER A 45 18.53 -13.53 24.02
N VAL A 46 18.01 -12.31 23.95
CA VAL A 46 17.08 -11.79 24.96
C VAL A 46 15.71 -12.39 24.68
N GLU A 47 15.09 -12.98 25.70
CA GLU A 47 13.72 -13.47 25.63
C GLU A 47 12.72 -12.41 26.13
N PHE A 48 11.70 -12.13 25.32
CA PHE A 48 10.59 -11.27 25.75
C PHE A 48 9.52 -12.09 26.49
N PRO A 49 9.35 -11.89 27.81
CA PRO A 49 8.56 -12.80 28.64
C PRO A 49 7.06 -12.82 28.34
N TYR A 50 6.51 -11.72 27.81
CA TYR A 50 5.07 -11.60 27.58
C TYR A 50 4.64 -11.90 26.13
N THR A 51 5.52 -11.64 25.17
CA THR A 51 5.18 -11.71 23.74
C THR A 51 5.85 -12.87 23.04
N GLY A 52 6.98 -13.37 23.56
CA GLY A 52 7.93 -14.14 22.75
C GLY A 52 8.73 -13.25 21.80
N ASN A 53 9.78 -13.81 21.19
CA ASN A 53 10.74 -13.07 20.39
C ASN A 53 10.17 -12.73 19.00
N ARG A 54 9.52 -13.70 18.36
CA ARG A 54 8.87 -13.54 17.06
C ARG A 54 7.76 -12.50 17.09
N ALA A 55 6.90 -12.52 18.11
CA ALA A 55 5.81 -11.54 18.18
C ALA A 55 6.34 -10.13 18.50
N ALA A 56 7.38 -9.99 19.34
CA ALA A 56 8.03 -8.70 19.58
C ALA A 56 8.60 -8.11 18.29
N VAL A 57 9.35 -8.93 17.53
CA VAL A 57 9.86 -8.55 16.20
C VAL A 57 8.72 -8.19 15.26
N TRP A 58 7.65 -8.98 15.22
CA TRP A 58 6.51 -8.74 14.35
C TRP A 58 5.82 -7.41 14.66
N ILE A 59 5.52 -7.12 15.93
CA ILE A 59 4.88 -5.84 16.32
C ILE A 59 5.68 -4.65 15.81
N VAL A 60 6.99 -4.63 16.06
CA VAL A 60 7.85 -3.52 15.68
C VAL A 60 8.04 -3.43 14.17
N ALA A 61 8.28 -4.58 13.50
CA ALA A 61 8.46 -4.64 12.06
C ALA A 61 7.19 -4.22 11.29
N GLN A 62 6.02 -4.71 11.72
CA GLN A 62 4.75 -4.39 11.08
C GLN A 62 4.42 -2.91 11.26
N PHE A 63 4.60 -2.37 12.46
CA PHE A 63 4.36 -0.95 12.71
C PHE A 63 5.30 -0.06 11.88
N HIS A 64 6.60 -0.41 11.83
CA HIS A 64 7.58 0.29 10.99
C HIS A 64 7.23 0.22 9.50
N THR A 65 6.81 -0.95 9.00
CA THR A 65 6.46 -1.12 7.57
C THR A 65 5.18 -0.40 7.19
N LEU A 66 4.19 -0.28 8.07
CA LEU A 66 2.99 0.56 7.85
C LEU A 66 3.36 2.04 7.73
N LEU A 67 4.24 2.53 8.61
CA LEU A 67 4.77 3.90 8.52
C LEU A 67 5.58 4.09 7.23
N GLY A 68 6.45 3.13 6.90
CA GLY A 68 7.21 3.14 5.65
C GLY A 68 6.31 3.17 4.41
N ALA A 69 5.23 2.37 4.38
CA ALA A 69 4.26 2.37 3.28
C ALA A 69 3.59 3.74 3.12
N PHE A 70 3.20 4.39 4.23
CA PHE A 70 2.67 5.75 4.19
C PHE A 70 3.68 6.75 3.63
N ILE A 71 4.93 6.71 4.10
CA ILE A 71 6.00 7.61 3.66
C ILE A 71 6.44 7.39 2.23
N LEU A 72 6.20 6.21 1.65
CA LEU A 72 6.43 5.96 0.23
C LEU A 72 5.24 6.41 -0.63
N GLY A 73 4.00 6.19 -0.18
CA GLY A 73 2.79 6.54 -0.94
C GLY A 73 2.43 8.02 -0.91
N ALA A 74 2.52 8.66 0.26
CA ALA A 74 2.07 10.05 0.44
C ALA A 74 2.88 11.07 -0.37
N PRO A 75 4.23 11.00 -0.49
CA PRO A 75 4.99 11.92 -1.34
C PRO A 75 4.64 11.81 -2.83
N ILE A 76 4.31 10.61 -3.33
CA ILE A 76 3.89 10.42 -4.73
C ILE A 76 2.58 11.21 -4.93
N PHE A 77 1.63 11.01 -4.02
CA PHE A 77 0.36 11.72 -4.03
C PHE A 77 0.53 13.25 -3.93
N VAL A 78 1.35 13.72 -3.01
CA VAL A 78 1.62 15.14 -2.77
C VAL A 78 2.19 15.83 -4.01
N VAL A 79 3.16 15.20 -4.69
CA VAL A 79 3.79 15.79 -5.88
C VAL A 79 2.86 15.78 -7.07
N MET A 80 2.07 14.71 -7.25
CA MET A 80 1.02 14.68 -8.28
C MET A 80 -0.03 15.77 -8.04
N ALA A 81 -0.47 15.95 -6.78
CA ALA A 81 -1.41 17.00 -6.41
C ALA A 81 -0.80 18.39 -6.66
N GLU A 82 0.44 18.64 -6.24
CA GLU A 82 1.11 19.91 -6.48
C GLU A 82 1.23 20.21 -7.99
N TRP A 83 1.64 19.23 -8.79
CA TRP A 83 1.74 19.37 -10.24
C TRP A 83 0.38 19.64 -10.90
N LEU A 84 -0.68 18.95 -10.46
CA LEU A 84 -2.04 19.20 -10.93
C LEU A 84 -2.52 20.59 -10.53
N GLY A 85 -2.23 21.04 -9.31
CA GLY A 85 -2.53 22.40 -8.85
C GLY A 85 -1.84 23.46 -9.70
N TYR A 86 -0.56 23.25 -10.02
CA TYR A 86 0.21 24.13 -10.91
C TYR A 86 -0.31 24.11 -12.35
N ARG A 87 -0.64 22.93 -12.90
CA ARG A 87 -1.11 22.82 -14.29
C ARG A 87 -2.54 23.34 -14.48
N LYS A 88 -3.44 23.05 -13.54
CA LYS A 88 -4.86 23.43 -13.61
C LYS A 88 -5.16 24.79 -12.95
N GLN A 89 -4.18 25.39 -12.27
CA GLN A 89 -4.34 26.61 -11.48
C GLN A 89 -5.48 26.49 -10.44
N ASP A 90 -5.64 25.30 -9.85
CA ASP A 90 -6.67 25.00 -8.85
C ASP A 90 -6.02 24.88 -7.46
N LEU A 91 -6.33 25.86 -6.60
CA LEU A 91 -5.77 26.00 -5.26
C LEU A 91 -6.11 24.82 -4.32
N ARG A 92 -7.17 24.06 -4.61
CA ARG A 92 -7.55 22.91 -3.78
C ARG A 92 -6.48 21.82 -3.78
N TYR A 93 -5.85 21.58 -4.92
CA TYR A 93 -4.76 20.60 -5.01
C TYR A 93 -3.49 21.08 -4.28
N ASP A 94 -3.17 22.38 -4.36
CA ASP A 94 -2.02 22.94 -3.63
C ASP A 94 -2.23 22.87 -2.11
N ARG A 95 -3.44 23.20 -1.63
CA ARG A 95 -3.83 23.08 -0.23
C ARG A 95 -3.71 21.62 0.26
N MET A 96 -4.26 20.68 -0.51
CA MET A 96 -4.23 19.25 -0.18
C MET A 96 -2.80 18.73 -0.11
N ALA A 97 -1.95 19.10 -1.09
CA ALA A 97 -0.55 18.74 -1.09
C ALA A 97 0.19 19.29 0.15
N LYS A 98 -0.07 20.55 0.53
CA LYS A 98 0.53 21.17 1.73
C LYS A 98 0.09 20.49 3.02
N GLU A 99 -1.21 20.20 3.16
CA GLU A 99 -1.78 19.53 4.35
C GLU A 99 -1.23 18.11 4.53
N VAL A 100 -1.19 17.32 3.46
CA VAL A 100 -0.63 15.95 3.51
C VAL A 100 0.88 15.99 3.76
N THR A 101 1.62 16.98 3.24
CA THR A 101 3.06 17.14 3.52
C THR A 101 3.32 17.39 5.01
N LYS A 102 2.51 18.23 5.68
CA LYS A 102 2.65 18.47 7.13
C LYS A 102 2.55 17.17 7.94
N ILE A 103 1.58 16.33 7.61
CA ILE A 103 1.39 15.02 8.25
C ILE A 103 2.57 14.09 7.94
N THR A 104 3.02 14.09 6.68
CA THR A 104 4.16 13.29 6.21
C THR A 104 5.43 13.60 7.00
N VAL A 105 5.74 14.87 7.27
CA VAL A 105 6.93 15.26 8.04
C VAL A 105 6.92 14.71 9.48
N ILE A 106 5.76 14.74 10.15
CA ILE A 106 5.61 14.18 11.50
C ILE A 106 5.83 12.66 11.48
N LEU A 107 5.14 11.96 10.58
CA LEU A 107 5.20 10.50 10.50
C LEU A 107 6.55 10.00 9.97
N PHE A 108 7.26 10.79 9.18
CA PHE A 108 8.62 10.47 8.70
C PHE A 108 9.59 10.32 9.88
N SER A 109 9.49 11.21 10.87
CA SER A 109 10.35 11.16 12.06
C SER A 109 10.07 9.90 12.88
N LEU A 110 8.81 9.53 13.03
CA LEU A 110 8.42 8.29 13.71
C LEU A 110 8.87 7.04 12.94
N THR A 111 8.89 7.10 11.60
CA THR A 111 9.40 6.02 10.75
C THR A 111 10.89 5.77 11.04
N ALA A 112 11.69 6.82 11.18
CA ALA A 112 13.12 6.71 11.53
C ALA A 112 13.32 6.03 12.89
N LEU A 113 12.57 6.46 13.91
CA LEU A 113 12.66 5.94 15.27
C LEU A 113 12.28 4.46 15.33
N THR A 114 11.18 4.09 14.69
CA THR A 114 10.70 2.69 14.65
C THR A 114 11.63 1.79 13.83
N GLY A 115 12.30 2.33 12.80
CA GLY A 115 13.29 1.59 12.02
C GLY A 115 14.57 1.29 12.81
N GLY A 116 15.06 2.28 13.57
CA GLY A 116 16.16 2.07 14.52
C GLY A 116 15.80 1.04 15.59
N LEU A 117 14.61 1.20 16.21
CA LEU A 117 14.09 0.24 17.18
C LEU A 117 14.01 -1.18 16.61
N PHE A 118 13.57 -1.32 15.36
CA PHE A 118 13.45 -2.62 14.70
C PHE A 118 14.79 -3.36 14.62
N ILE A 119 15.86 -2.67 14.22
CA ILE A 119 17.21 -3.26 14.15
C ILE A 119 17.68 -3.69 15.55
N PHE A 120 17.45 -2.88 16.59
CA PHE A 120 17.82 -3.24 17.95
C PHE A 120 17.06 -4.46 18.46
N VAL A 121 15.76 -4.56 18.18
CA VAL A 121 14.95 -5.72 18.57
C VAL A 121 15.43 -6.98 17.84
N LEU A 122 15.78 -6.89 16.55
CA LEU A 122 16.36 -8.01 15.79
C LEU A 122 17.71 -8.47 16.36
N LEU A 123 18.60 -7.54 16.68
CA LEU A 123 19.90 -7.86 17.30
C LEU A 123 19.74 -8.46 18.70
N ALA A 124 18.73 -8.02 19.47
CA ALA A 124 18.47 -8.58 20.80
C ALA A 124 17.86 -9.99 20.74
N THR A 125 16.91 -10.22 19.83
CA THR A 125 16.14 -11.48 19.76
C THR A 125 16.81 -12.55 18.91
N TYR A 126 17.44 -12.18 17.80
CA TYR A 126 18.10 -13.07 16.84
C TYR A 126 19.53 -12.56 16.51
N PRO A 127 20.44 -12.43 17.49
CA PRO A 127 21.76 -11.82 17.30
C PRO A 127 22.60 -12.52 16.23
N GLN A 128 22.62 -13.85 16.23
CA GLN A 128 23.43 -14.66 15.31
C GLN A 128 22.95 -14.51 13.86
N PHE A 129 21.64 -14.72 13.64
CA PHE A 129 21.04 -14.55 12.31
C PHE A 129 21.17 -13.12 11.80
N THR A 130 20.85 -12.12 12.65
CA THR A 130 20.90 -10.71 12.25
C THR A 130 22.31 -10.28 11.87
N THR A 131 23.32 -10.70 12.63
CA THR A 131 24.72 -10.41 12.31
C THR A 131 25.15 -11.08 11.01
N TRP A 132 24.82 -12.37 10.82
CA TRP A 132 25.09 -13.06 9.57
C TRP A 132 24.44 -12.36 8.38
N PHE A 133 23.17 -11.97 8.52
CA PHE A 133 22.39 -11.36 7.45
C PHE A 133 22.91 -9.97 7.07
N ILE A 134 23.25 -9.14 8.06
CA ILE A 134 23.88 -7.84 7.83
C ILE A 134 25.20 -8.02 7.09
N ASN A 135 26.01 -9.02 7.44
CA ASN A 135 27.28 -9.28 6.77
C ASN A 135 27.10 -9.70 5.30
N GLN A 136 26.05 -10.44 4.95
CA GLN A 136 25.74 -10.77 3.54
C GLN A 136 25.44 -9.53 2.69
N PHE A 137 24.89 -8.48 3.31
CA PHE A 137 24.45 -7.24 2.66
C PHE A 137 25.11 -6.01 3.26
N TYR A 138 26.37 -6.12 3.69
CA TYR A 138 27.06 -5.08 4.46
C TYR A 138 26.99 -3.71 3.78
N LEU A 139 27.27 -3.64 2.48
CA LEU A 139 27.20 -2.40 1.71
C LEU A 139 25.80 -1.77 1.71
N VAL A 140 24.75 -2.60 1.69
CA VAL A 140 23.35 -2.12 1.70
C VAL A 140 23.02 -1.52 3.07
N PHE A 141 23.28 -2.26 4.15
CA PHE A 141 22.92 -1.83 5.51
C PHE A 141 23.81 -0.73 6.07
N ALA A 142 25.11 -0.77 5.81
CA ALA A 142 26.07 0.18 6.39
C ALA A 142 26.18 1.49 5.58
N VAL A 143 25.95 1.45 4.27
CA VAL A 143 26.24 2.58 3.38
C VAL A 143 25.01 3.02 2.59
N ILE A 144 24.48 2.17 1.70
CA ILE A 144 23.46 2.58 0.72
C ILE A 144 22.18 3.01 1.42
N TYR A 145 21.64 2.18 2.31
CA TYR A 145 20.36 2.44 2.96
C TYR A 145 20.41 3.69 3.88
N PRO A 146 21.39 3.85 4.79
CA PRO A 146 21.52 5.07 5.59
C PRO A 146 21.71 6.33 4.74
N LEU A 147 22.53 6.26 3.69
CA LEU A 147 22.78 7.41 2.81
C LEU A 147 21.49 7.84 2.08
N MET A 148 20.77 6.90 1.47
CA MET A 148 19.50 7.19 0.79
C MET A 148 18.47 7.75 1.76
N PHE A 149 18.42 7.22 2.99
CA PHE A 149 17.54 7.73 4.04
C PHE A 149 17.88 9.18 4.44
N ILE A 150 19.17 9.51 4.63
CA ILE A 150 19.63 10.87 4.95
C ILE A 150 19.30 11.82 3.81
N LEU A 151 19.59 11.44 2.56
CA LEU A 151 19.28 12.25 1.38
C LEU A 151 17.77 12.48 1.25
N GLY A 152 16.96 11.44 1.42
CA GLY A 152 15.50 11.54 1.42
C GLY A 152 14.98 12.47 2.53
N THR A 153 15.57 12.40 3.72
CA THR A 153 15.26 13.30 4.84
C THR A 153 15.56 14.75 4.47
N ILE A 154 16.76 15.03 3.95
CA ILE A 154 17.16 16.38 3.51
C ILE A 154 16.19 16.89 2.44
N ALA A 155 15.85 16.07 1.44
CA ALA A 155 14.92 16.43 0.38
C ALA A 155 13.52 16.73 0.93
N LEU A 156 13.01 15.91 1.86
CA LEU A 156 11.69 16.11 2.48
C LEU A 156 11.62 17.42 3.27
N TYR A 157 12.61 17.69 4.12
CA TYR A 157 12.62 18.94 4.90
C TYR A 157 12.88 20.16 4.02
N ALA A 158 13.73 20.05 3.01
CA ALA A 158 13.89 21.10 2.01
C ALA A 158 12.57 21.38 1.29
N TYR A 159 11.86 20.34 0.86
CA TYR A 159 10.54 20.45 0.24
C TYR A 159 9.55 21.15 1.19
N PHE A 160 9.45 20.69 2.44
CA PHE A 160 8.54 21.29 3.42
C PHE A 160 8.84 22.78 3.71
N TYR A 161 10.10 23.14 3.97
CA TYR A 161 10.46 24.51 4.35
C TYR A 161 10.53 25.49 3.17
N THR A 162 10.72 25.01 1.94
CA THR A 162 10.75 25.87 0.75
C THR A 162 9.37 26.14 0.15
N TRP A 163 8.30 25.52 0.66
CA TRP A 163 6.93 25.64 0.15
C TRP A 163 6.48 27.09 -0.05
N ASP A 164 6.67 27.94 0.96
CA ASP A 164 6.23 29.34 0.89
C ASP A 164 7.25 30.25 0.17
N ALA A 165 8.51 29.83 0.07
CA ALA A 165 9.57 30.59 -0.59
C ALA A 165 9.61 30.37 -2.11
N TRP A 166 9.21 29.20 -2.59
CA TRP A 166 9.27 28.79 -4.01
C TRP A 166 7.88 28.78 -4.68
N LYS A 167 7.13 29.87 -4.48
CA LYS A 167 5.87 30.15 -5.20
C LYS A 167 6.12 30.86 -6.54
N GLY A 168 5.10 30.96 -7.39
CA GLY A 168 5.17 31.65 -8.69
C GLY A 168 6.12 30.95 -9.67
N GLU A 169 7.03 31.71 -10.28
CA GLU A 169 8.01 31.20 -11.27
C GLU A 169 8.92 30.09 -10.72
N LYS A 170 9.12 30.03 -9.40
CA LYS A 170 9.97 29.02 -8.75
C LYS A 170 9.23 27.73 -8.42
N LYS A 171 7.92 27.65 -8.67
CA LYS A 171 7.09 26.47 -8.34
C LYS A 171 7.57 25.21 -9.06
N GLY A 172 8.07 25.33 -10.29
CA GLY A 172 8.67 24.22 -11.02
C GLY A 172 9.88 23.59 -10.30
N ARG A 173 10.69 24.39 -9.59
CA ARG A 173 11.82 23.88 -8.78
C ARG A 173 11.34 23.12 -7.54
N HIS A 174 10.23 23.56 -6.96
CA HIS A 174 9.62 22.88 -5.82
C HIS A 174 9.06 21.51 -6.22
N ILE A 175 8.35 21.45 -7.36
CA ILE A 175 7.89 20.17 -7.93
C ILE A 175 9.07 19.26 -8.26
N ALA A 176 10.15 19.77 -8.87
CA ALA A 176 11.34 18.99 -9.16
C ALA A 176 12.01 18.43 -7.88
N LEU A 177 12.04 19.20 -6.80
CA LEU A 177 12.51 18.73 -5.49
C LEU A 177 11.60 17.62 -4.93
N GLY A 178 10.29 17.73 -5.11
CA GLY A 178 9.34 16.67 -4.80
C GLY A 178 9.56 15.40 -5.62
N VAL A 179 9.86 15.52 -6.92
CA VAL A 179 10.22 14.37 -7.77
C VAL A 179 11.51 13.71 -7.28
N LEU A 180 12.54 14.51 -6.93
CA LEU A 180 13.78 13.99 -6.36
C LEU A 180 13.51 13.23 -5.05
N LEU A 181 12.67 13.77 -4.16
CA LEU A 181 12.25 13.07 -2.94
C LEU A 181 11.65 11.70 -3.26
N ASN A 182 10.74 11.63 -4.23
CA ASN A 182 10.12 10.37 -4.63
C ASN A 182 11.12 9.36 -5.20
N LEU A 183 12.09 9.80 -6.00
CA LEU A 183 13.16 8.94 -6.51
C LEU A 183 14.03 8.38 -5.38
N LEU A 184 14.37 9.19 -4.39
CA LEU A 184 15.14 8.76 -3.21
C LEU A 184 14.35 7.76 -2.36
N CYS A 185 13.07 8.03 -2.13
CA CYS A 185 12.14 7.13 -1.44
C CYS A 185 12.04 5.78 -2.19
N MET A 186 11.88 5.81 -3.51
CA MET A 186 11.81 4.60 -4.33
C MET A 186 13.11 3.79 -4.29
N ALA A 187 14.26 4.46 -4.45
CA ALA A 187 15.57 3.82 -4.35
C ALA A 187 15.79 3.17 -2.97
N THR A 188 15.36 3.83 -1.90
CA THR A 188 15.41 3.28 -0.54
C THR A 188 14.58 2.00 -0.44
N MET A 189 13.37 2.00 -1.02
CA MET A 189 12.51 0.82 -1.04
C MET A 189 13.14 -0.34 -1.82
N PHE A 190 13.69 -0.08 -3.01
CA PHE A 190 14.33 -1.09 -3.84
C PHE A 190 15.56 -1.70 -3.15
N ALA A 191 16.37 -0.87 -2.50
CA ALA A 191 17.54 -1.30 -1.76
C ALA A 191 17.18 -2.26 -0.61
N ILE A 192 16.17 -1.93 0.21
CA ILE A 192 15.77 -2.79 1.34
C ILE A 192 14.92 -4.01 0.90
N ASN A 193 14.27 -3.92 -0.25
CA ASN A 193 13.56 -5.04 -0.85
C ASN A 193 14.52 -6.14 -1.32
N GLY A 194 15.76 -5.83 -1.70
CA GLY A 194 16.75 -6.84 -2.08
C GLY A 194 16.96 -7.89 -0.97
N PRO A 195 17.48 -7.50 0.21
CA PRO A 195 17.63 -8.41 1.34
C PRO A 195 16.29 -9.08 1.74
N THR A 196 15.19 -8.33 1.78
CA THR A 196 13.88 -8.87 2.20
C THR A 196 13.36 -9.97 1.26
N SER A 197 13.57 -9.83 -0.05
CA SER A 197 13.17 -10.85 -1.05
C SER A 197 14.11 -12.03 -1.03
N PHE A 198 15.41 -11.80 -0.83
CA PHE A 198 16.41 -12.85 -0.69
C PHE A 198 16.08 -13.83 0.44
N MET A 199 15.48 -13.37 1.54
CA MET A 199 15.03 -14.27 2.61
C MET A 199 13.99 -15.31 2.14
N ASN A 200 13.18 -14.99 1.12
CA ASN A 200 12.19 -15.89 0.53
C ASN A 200 12.75 -16.67 -0.66
N THR A 201 13.45 -16.00 -1.55
CA THR A 201 14.03 -16.58 -2.77
C THR A 201 15.52 -16.28 -2.81
N PRO A 202 16.35 -17.00 -2.03
CA PRO A 202 17.79 -16.80 -2.10
C PRO A 202 18.36 -17.27 -3.43
N VAL A 203 19.66 -17.05 -3.64
CA VAL A 203 20.34 -17.53 -4.86
C VAL A 203 20.30 -19.06 -4.89
N LYS A 204 19.94 -19.62 -6.03
CA LYS A 204 19.81 -21.05 -6.28
C LYS A 204 20.37 -21.37 -7.66
N GLU A 205 21.12 -22.46 -7.76
CA GLU A 205 21.64 -23.00 -9.01
C GLU A 205 21.42 -24.52 -9.01
N GLU A 206 21.01 -25.07 -10.15
CA GLU A 206 20.71 -26.51 -10.25
C GLU A 206 21.99 -27.35 -10.10
N GLY A 207 21.93 -28.39 -9.27
CA GLY A 207 23.05 -29.31 -9.05
C GLY A 207 24.14 -28.81 -8.10
N ILE A 208 24.03 -27.59 -7.55
CA ILE A 208 24.94 -27.02 -6.56
C ILE A 208 24.23 -26.90 -5.22
N SER A 209 24.96 -27.14 -4.11
CA SER A 209 24.36 -26.96 -2.78
C SER A 209 24.02 -25.48 -2.52
N PRO A 210 22.93 -25.15 -1.79
CA PRO A 210 22.54 -23.77 -1.54
C PRO A 210 23.66 -22.90 -0.92
N MET A 211 24.50 -23.50 -0.09
CA MET A 211 25.62 -22.80 0.57
C MET A 211 26.78 -22.49 -0.39
N GLU A 212 27.08 -23.39 -1.32
CA GLU A 212 28.09 -23.14 -2.35
C GLU A 212 27.61 -22.08 -3.35
N ALA A 213 26.35 -22.15 -3.77
CA ALA A 213 25.74 -21.13 -4.62
C ALA A 213 25.78 -19.75 -3.94
N LEU A 214 25.49 -19.69 -2.63
CA LEU A 214 25.61 -18.44 -1.86
C LEU A 214 27.05 -17.91 -1.76
N ALA A 215 28.03 -18.80 -1.64
CA ALA A 215 29.43 -18.42 -1.53
C ALA A 215 29.98 -17.85 -2.85
N ALA A 216 29.51 -18.35 -3.99
CA ALA A 216 29.86 -17.84 -5.31
C ALA A 216 29.11 -16.55 -5.68
N ALA A 217 27.94 -16.31 -5.08
CA ALA A 217 27.07 -15.18 -5.42
C ALA A 217 27.68 -13.81 -5.07
N THR A 218 27.64 -12.89 -6.03
CA THR A 218 27.95 -11.48 -5.78
C THR A 218 26.84 -10.80 -4.97
N LEU A 219 27.09 -9.58 -4.47
CA LEU A 219 26.05 -8.78 -3.84
C LEU A 219 24.85 -8.55 -4.79
N TRP A 220 25.12 -8.35 -6.08
CA TRP A 220 24.06 -8.13 -7.06
C TRP A 220 23.20 -9.38 -7.26
N ASP A 221 23.82 -10.56 -7.34
CA ASP A 221 23.08 -11.83 -7.48
C ASP A 221 22.14 -12.07 -6.29
N LYS A 222 22.57 -11.68 -5.08
CA LYS A 222 21.74 -11.75 -3.86
C LYS A 222 20.56 -10.76 -3.90
N ILE A 223 20.77 -9.55 -4.44
CA ILE A 223 19.73 -8.51 -4.55
C ILE A 223 18.74 -8.82 -5.67
N ALA A 224 19.23 -9.13 -6.87
CA ALA A 224 18.44 -9.36 -8.08
C ALA A 224 17.90 -10.79 -8.14
N ASN A 225 17.30 -11.24 -7.05
CA ASN A 225 16.69 -12.57 -6.94
C ASN A 225 15.28 -12.62 -7.57
N ALA A 226 14.73 -13.83 -7.71
CA ALA A 226 13.48 -14.10 -8.43
C ALA A 226 12.30 -13.23 -7.99
N SER A 227 12.13 -13.00 -6.69
CA SER A 227 10.99 -12.24 -6.17
C SER A 227 11.24 -10.74 -6.01
N TRP A 228 12.47 -10.23 -6.25
CA TRP A 228 12.82 -8.83 -5.98
C TRP A 228 12.00 -7.83 -6.80
N MET A 229 12.02 -7.94 -8.13
CA MET A 229 11.29 -7.02 -9.00
C MET A 229 9.76 -7.17 -8.88
N PRO A 230 9.18 -8.39 -8.88
CA PRO A 230 7.76 -8.58 -8.60
C PRO A 230 7.33 -7.95 -7.26
N MET A 231 8.15 -8.10 -6.21
CA MET A 231 7.86 -7.50 -4.91
C MET A 231 7.96 -5.98 -4.94
N ASN A 232 8.92 -5.40 -5.68
CA ASN A 232 8.98 -3.95 -5.89
C ASN A 232 7.69 -3.45 -6.54
N ILE A 233 7.26 -4.06 -7.65
CA ILE A 233 6.04 -3.67 -8.38
C ILE A 233 4.82 -3.75 -7.46
N HIS A 234 4.64 -4.86 -6.76
CA HIS A 234 3.53 -5.05 -5.83
C HIS A 234 3.52 -4.03 -4.69
N ARG A 235 4.70 -3.68 -4.16
CA ARG A 235 4.82 -2.68 -3.08
C ARG A 235 4.56 -1.26 -3.57
N ILE A 236 4.99 -0.88 -4.78
CA ILE A 236 4.68 0.45 -5.34
C ILE A 236 3.17 0.63 -5.42
N ASP A 237 2.51 -0.34 -6.04
CA ASP A 237 1.07 -0.31 -6.26
C ASP A 237 0.29 -0.28 -4.93
N GLY A 238 0.63 -1.20 -4.02
CA GLY A 238 0.06 -1.23 -2.67
C GLY A 238 0.27 0.05 -1.88
N ASN A 239 1.45 0.67 -1.93
CA ASN A 239 1.73 1.92 -1.23
C ASN A 239 0.92 3.10 -1.79
N ILE A 240 0.67 3.15 -3.10
CA ILE A 240 -0.17 4.18 -3.71
C ILE A 240 -1.63 4.00 -3.27
N ALA A 241 -2.15 2.77 -3.30
CA ALA A 241 -3.49 2.47 -2.81
C ALA A 241 -3.65 2.85 -1.33
N PHE A 242 -2.69 2.42 -0.51
CA PHE A 242 -2.61 2.72 0.92
C PHE A 242 -2.59 4.23 1.20
N GLY A 243 -1.73 4.97 0.51
CA GLY A 243 -1.66 6.44 0.62
C GLY A 243 -2.99 7.13 0.29
N GLY A 244 -3.66 6.70 -0.79
CA GLY A 244 -4.98 7.22 -1.18
C GLY A 244 -6.06 6.96 -0.13
N PHE A 245 -6.11 5.76 0.46
CA PHE A 245 -7.06 5.46 1.53
C PHE A 245 -6.77 6.25 2.81
N VAL A 246 -5.50 6.45 3.18
CA VAL A 246 -5.14 7.31 4.32
C VAL A 246 -5.51 8.78 4.05
N VAL A 247 -5.36 9.28 2.83
CA VAL A 247 -5.89 10.61 2.45
C VAL A 247 -7.41 10.66 2.60
N GLY A 248 -8.12 9.60 2.22
CA GLY A 248 -9.56 9.45 2.46
C GLY A 248 -9.92 9.49 3.95
N LEU A 249 -9.12 8.84 4.81
CA LEU A 249 -9.26 8.90 6.26
C LEU A 249 -9.08 10.33 6.81
N ILE A 250 -8.03 11.03 6.37
CA ILE A 250 -7.76 12.41 6.76
C ILE A 250 -8.95 13.29 6.37
N ALA A 251 -9.42 13.15 5.13
CA ALA A 251 -10.59 13.87 4.63
C ALA A 251 -11.85 13.58 5.46
N ALA A 252 -12.09 12.32 5.84
CA ALA A 252 -13.25 11.95 6.63
C ALA A 252 -13.26 12.60 8.02
N TYR A 253 -12.14 12.57 8.73
CA TYR A 253 -12.04 13.24 10.03
C TYR A 253 -12.22 14.74 9.94
N MET A 254 -11.56 15.35 8.97
CA MET A 254 -11.62 16.79 8.81
C MET A 254 -12.99 17.25 8.30
N HIS A 255 -13.68 16.45 7.47
CA HIS A 255 -15.05 16.71 7.05
C HIS A 255 -16.03 16.66 8.23
N MET A 256 -15.93 15.64 9.09
CA MET A 256 -16.79 15.52 10.28
C MET A 256 -16.48 16.60 11.33
N GLY A 257 -15.23 17.02 11.44
CA GLY A 257 -14.79 18.10 12.33
C GLY A 257 -15.00 19.52 11.79
N ALA A 258 -15.32 19.68 10.50
CA ALA A 258 -15.45 20.97 9.86
C ALA A 258 -16.68 21.76 10.37
N LYS A 259 -16.43 23.02 10.75
CA LYS A 259 -17.42 23.93 11.35
C LYS A 259 -18.18 24.75 10.32
N ASN A 260 -17.59 24.95 9.14
CA ASN A 260 -18.18 25.75 8.06
C ASN A 260 -18.42 24.90 6.80
N GLN A 261 -19.31 25.37 5.94
CA GLN A 261 -19.71 24.63 4.73
C GLN A 261 -18.58 24.56 3.70
N GLU A 262 -17.70 25.55 3.66
CA GLU A 262 -16.57 25.60 2.73
C GLU A 262 -15.53 24.52 3.05
N GLU A 263 -15.13 24.36 4.31
CA GLU A 263 -14.24 23.29 4.75
C GLU A 263 -14.88 21.92 4.53
N ARG A 264 -16.18 21.78 4.84
CA ARG A 264 -16.91 20.53 4.53
C ARG A 264 -16.84 20.19 3.05
N ALA A 265 -17.07 21.17 2.17
CA ALA A 265 -16.99 20.99 0.73
C ALA A 265 -15.57 20.63 0.26
N TYR A 266 -14.55 21.26 0.83
CA TYR A 266 -13.15 20.96 0.53
C TYR A 266 -12.75 19.55 0.96
N TYR A 267 -13.04 19.15 2.20
CA TYR A 267 -12.69 17.81 2.68
C TYR A 267 -13.54 16.72 2.01
N ASP A 268 -14.76 17.04 1.60
CA ASP A 268 -15.55 16.15 0.75
C ASP A 268 -14.86 15.90 -0.61
N TRP A 269 -14.35 16.97 -1.23
CA TRP A 269 -13.53 16.87 -2.45
C TRP A 269 -12.21 16.11 -2.23
N MET A 270 -11.54 16.34 -1.11
CA MET A 270 -10.30 15.64 -0.75
C MET A 270 -10.54 14.13 -0.59
N GLY A 271 -11.63 13.74 0.06
CA GLY A 271 -12.02 12.34 0.23
C GLY A 271 -12.32 11.66 -1.10
N PHE A 272 -13.00 12.35 -2.01
CA PHE A 272 -13.22 11.91 -3.37
C PHE A 272 -11.90 11.69 -4.14
N ALA A 273 -10.97 12.65 -4.07
CA ALA A 273 -9.69 12.59 -4.77
C ALA A 273 -8.81 11.45 -4.24
N GLY A 274 -8.72 11.30 -2.92
CA GLY A 274 -7.99 10.21 -2.27
C GLY A 274 -8.55 8.83 -2.65
N ASN A 275 -9.88 8.67 -2.59
CA ASN A 275 -10.54 7.41 -2.96
C ASN A 275 -10.36 7.07 -4.45
N LEU A 276 -10.44 8.06 -5.35
CA LEU A 276 -10.24 7.81 -6.78
C LEU A 276 -8.83 7.29 -7.09
N ILE A 277 -7.80 7.86 -6.44
CA ILE A 277 -6.41 7.40 -6.60
C ILE A 277 -6.24 6.03 -5.97
N ALA A 278 -6.80 5.82 -4.77
CA ALA A 278 -6.73 4.54 -4.07
C ALA A 278 -7.30 3.39 -4.91
N VAL A 279 -8.48 3.58 -5.49
CA VAL A 279 -9.12 2.59 -6.36
C VAL A 279 -8.35 2.39 -7.66
N GLY A 280 -7.81 3.46 -8.25
CA GLY A 280 -6.99 3.35 -9.46
C GLY A 280 -5.80 2.39 -9.28
N ALA A 281 -5.08 2.50 -8.16
CA ALA A 281 -4.01 1.58 -7.80
C ALA A 281 -4.55 0.19 -7.38
N MET A 282 -5.59 0.15 -6.54
CA MET A 282 -6.19 -1.11 -6.07
C MET A 282 -6.67 -2.02 -7.22
N LEU A 283 -7.10 -1.46 -8.35
CA LEU A 283 -7.48 -2.24 -9.54
C LEU A 283 -6.31 -3.01 -10.17
N LEU A 284 -5.06 -2.55 -9.99
CA LEU A 284 -3.85 -3.22 -10.47
C LEU A 284 -3.33 -4.27 -9.47
N GLN A 285 -3.70 -4.13 -8.19
CA GLN A 285 -3.15 -4.93 -7.10
C GLN A 285 -3.36 -6.45 -7.26
N PRO A 286 -4.51 -6.95 -7.76
CA PRO A 286 -4.66 -8.37 -8.07
C PRO A 286 -3.63 -8.90 -9.07
N PHE A 287 -3.25 -8.10 -10.07
CA PHE A 287 -2.30 -8.50 -11.09
C PHE A 287 -0.87 -8.50 -10.56
N THR A 288 -0.50 -7.45 -9.81
CA THR A 288 0.84 -7.37 -9.20
C THR A 288 1.03 -8.45 -8.13
N GLY A 289 -0.03 -8.78 -7.38
CA GLY A 289 -0.05 -9.87 -6.42
C GLY A 289 0.07 -11.25 -7.08
N LEU A 290 -0.66 -11.48 -8.17
CA LEU A 290 -0.57 -12.73 -8.94
C LEU A 290 0.83 -12.92 -9.55
N LEU A 291 1.43 -11.85 -10.09
CA LEU A 291 2.80 -11.88 -10.61
C LEU A 291 3.80 -12.29 -9.52
N LEU A 292 3.68 -11.72 -8.32
CA LEU A 292 4.55 -12.07 -7.20
C LEU A 292 4.35 -13.53 -6.76
N ALA A 293 3.09 -13.98 -6.63
CA ALA A 293 2.79 -15.35 -6.27
C ALA A 293 3.31 -16.36 -7.30
N TYR A 294 3.13 -16.06 -8.59
CA TYR A 294 3.65 -16.87 -9.69
C TYR A 294 5.17 -17.06 -9.60
N GLN A 295 5.91 -15.97 -9.42
CA GLN A 295 7.38 -16.00 -9.33
C GLN A 295 7.88 -16.80 -8.12
N MET A 296 7.14 -16.78 -7.01
CA MET A 296 7.44 -17.65 -5.86
C MET A 296 7.21 -19.13 -6.21
N CYS A 297 6.13 -19.46 -6.89
CA CYS A 297 5.79 -20.83 -7.29
C CYS A 297 6.76 -21.41 -8.33
N ASP A 298 7.23 -20.56 -9.25
CA ASP A 298 8.19 -20.92 -10.28
C ASP A 298 9.59 -21.19 -9.68
N TYR A 299 9.99 -20.39 -8.68
CA TYR A 299 11.25 -20.60 -7.96
C TYR A 299 11.28 -21.94 -7.20
N ASP A 300 10.18 -22.29 -6.52
CA ASP A 300 9.99 -23.59 -5.89
C ASP A 300 8.49 -23.92 -5.76
N PHE A 301 8.05 -25.03 -6.36
CA PHE A 301 6.64 -25.43 -6.37
C PHE A 301 6.06 -25.65 -4.97
N SER A 302 6.90 -25.92 -3.97
CA SER A 302 6.47 -26.06 -2.58
C SER A 302 5.92 -24.75 -1.98
N PHE A 303 6.19 -23.58 -2.56
CA PHE A 303 5.50 -22.34 -2.21
C PHE A 303 4.04 -22.38 -2.65
N CYS A 304 3.75 -22.90 -3.86
CA CYS A 304 2.40 -22.99 -4.39
C CYS A 304 1.51 -23.88 -3.51
N GLN A 305 2.01 -25.05 -3.14
CA GLN A 305 1.28 -25.97 -2.26
C GLN A 305 1.04 -25.33 -0.88
N TYR A 306 2.05 -24.67 -0.33
CA TYR A 306 1.96 -24.03 0.97
C TYR A 306 0.95 -22.88 1.02
N MET A 307 0.94 -22.04 -0.02
CA MET A 307 0.01 -20.91 -0.17
C MET A 307 -1.43 -21.35 -0.45
N MET A 308 -1.63 -22.37 -1.27
CA MET A 308 -2.96 -22.68 -1.81
C MET A 308 -3.68 -23.84 -1.14
N VAL A 309 -2.97 -24.75 -0.50
CA VAL A 309 -3.55 -25.99 0.04
C VAL A 309 -3.25 -26.16 1.52
N GLU A 310 -2.04 -25.82 1.96
CA GLU A 310 -1.59 -26.15 3.33
C GLU A 310 -1.84 -24.99 4.32
N GLN A 311 -0.91 -24.77 5.26
CA GLN A 311 -1.07 -23.92 6.45
C GLN A 311 -1.34 -22.44 6.14
N LEU A 312 -0.96 -21.96 4.96
CA LEU A 312 -1.13 -20.55 4.59
C LEU A 312 -2.39 -20.30 3.75
N SER A 313 -3.09 -21.35 3.32
CA SER A 313 -4.33 -21.25 2.51
C SER A 313 -5.37 -20.33 3.16
N MET A 314 -5.65 -20.51 4.44
CA MET A 314 -6.60 -19.69 5.20
C MET A 314 -6.19 -18.21 5.27
N PHE A 315 -4.89 -17.89 5.24
CA PHE A 315 -4.43 -16.50 5.17
C PHE A 315 -4.75 -15.90 3.79
N PHE A 316 -4.60 -16.67 2.71
CA PHE A 316 -4.97 -16.22 1.36
C PHE A 316 -6.50 -16.11 1.18
N GLU A 317 -7.29 -16.96 1.84
CA GLU A 317 -8.76 -16.76 1.89
C GLU A 317 -9.10 -15.43 2.56
N MET A 318 -8.51 -15.19 3.73
CA MET A 318 -8.72 -13.95 4.48
C MET A 318 -8.22 -12.72 3.71
N GLN A 319 -7.14 -12.87 2.93
CA GLN A 319 -6.65 -11.80 2.06
C GLN A 319 -7.73 -11.38 1.07
N GLY A 320 -8.30 -12.32 0.32
CA GLY A 320 -9.30 -11.91 -0.67
C GLY A 320 -10.66 -11.57 -0.07
N ALA A 321 -11.02 -12.07 1.12
CA ALA A 321 -12.13 -11.53 1.90
C ALA A 321 -11.98 -10.03 2.14
N ILE A 322 -10.78 -9.62 2.59
CA ILE A 322 -10.46 -8.22 2.89
C ILE A 322 -10.40 -7.39 1.62
N VAL A 323 -9.80 -7.90 0.55
CA VAL A 323 -9.78 -7.23 -0.76
C VAL A 323 -11.20 -7.07 -1.33
N GLY A 324 -12.04 -8.10 -1.23
CA GLY A 324 -13.44 -8.06 -1.64
C GLY A 324 -14.25 -7.03 -0.86
N LEU A 325 -14.06 -6.96 0.46
CA LEU A 325 -14.63 -5.91 1.31
C LEU A 325 -14.16 -4.50 0.90
N MET A 326 -12.89 -4.33 0.50
CA MET A 326 -12.39 -3.05 -0.01
C MET A 326 -13.05 -2.68 -1.34
N PHE A 327 -13.20 -3.63 -2.28
CA PHE A 327 -13.96 -3.40 -3.51
C PHE A 327 -15.41 -3.03 -3.21
N LEU A 328 -16.07 -3.74 -2.30
CA LEU A 328 -17.43 -3.45 -1.86
C LEU A 328 -17.54 -2.03 -1.28
N GLY A 329 -16.65 -1.65 -0.37
CA GLY A 329 -16.61 -0.32 0.23
C GLY A 329 -16.37 0.78 -0.82
N CYS A 330 -15.47 0.56 -1.77
CA CYS A 330 -15.19 1.51 -2.86
C CYS A 330 -16.39 1.72 -3.78
N ASN A 331 -17.12 0.65 -4.11
CA ASN A 331 -18.33 0.72 -4.92
C ASN A 331 -19.49 1.38 -4.14
N TYR A 332 -19.58 1.10 -2.84
CA TYR A 332 -20.57 1.72 -1.97
C TYR A 332 -20.32 3.23 -1.80
N TYR A 333 -19.06 3.65 -1.66
CA TYR A 333 -18.69 5.06 -1.66
C TYR A 333 -19.14 5.78 -2.94
N VAL A 334 -18.89 5.19 -4.11
CA VAL A 334 -19.35 5.75 -5.40
C VAL A 334 -20.87 5.84 -5.45
N TRP A 335 -21.57 4.81 -5.01
CA TRP A 335 -23.04 4.81 -4.96
C TRP A 335 -23.58 5.96 -4.11
N LEU A 336 -23.03 6.18 -2.91
CA LEU A 336 -23.39 7.32 -2.06
C LEU A 336 -23.03 8.64 -2.73
N SER A 337 -21.87 8.71 -3.39
CA SER A 337 -21.46 9.91 -4.11
C SER A 337 -22.33 10.23 -5.32
N LEU A 338 -23.02 9.28 -5.95
CA LEU A 338 -23.90 9.60 -7.09
C LEU A 338 -25.09 10.46 -6.65
N ARG A 339 -25.54 10.33 -5.39
CA ARG A 339 -26.68 11.08 -4.83
C ARG A 339 -26.44 12.59 -4.77
N ARG A 340 -25.18 13.05 -4.72
CA ARG A 340 -24.81 14.47 -4.71
C ARG A 340 -24.59 15.07 -6.11
N ILE A 341 -24.72 14.27 -7.18
CA ILE A 341 -24.51 14.73 -8.55
C ILE A 341 -25.85 15.10 -9.18
N GLN A 342 -26.03 16.39 -9.49
CA GLN A 342 -27.20 16.87 -10.21
C GLN A 342 -27.11 16.48 -11.69
N GLY A 343 -28.19 15.97 -12.28
CA GLY A 343 -28.23 15.51 -13.67
C GLY A 343 -27.82 14.05 -13.90
N VAL A 344 -27.55 13.29 -12.83
CA VAL A 344 -27.14 11.87 -12.92
C VAL A 344 -28.17 10.98 -13.61
N GLU A 345 -29.45 11.34 -13.57
CA GLU A 345 -30.56 10.60 -14.19
C GLU A 345 -30.48 10.55 -15.73
N GLN A 346 -29.81 11.53 -16.33
CA GLN A 346 -29.61 11.62 -17.77
C GLN A 346 -28.47 10.74 -18.27
N VAL A 347 -27.60 10.28 -17.35
CA VAL A 347 -26.45 9.46 -17.70
C VAL A 347 -26.93 8.05 -18.03
N ARG A 348 -26.50 7.55 -19.19
CA ARG A 348 -26.86 6.23 -19.70
C ARG A 348 -25.62 5.43 -20.10
N MET A 349 -25.73 4.11 -20.03
CA MET A 349 -24.71 3.17 -20.55
C MET A 349 -25.38 2.10 -21.41
N THR A 350 -24.62 1.47 -22.31
CA THR A 350 -25.12 0.35 -23.12
C THR A 350 -25.64 -0.79 -22.23
N VAL A 351 -26.71 -1.46 -22.66
CA VAL A 351 -27.25 -2.66 -21.98
C VAL A 351 -26.24 -3.80 -21.90
N LEU A 352 -25.25 -3.82 -22.79
CA LEU A 352 -24.22 -4.84 -22.79
C LEU A 352 -23.34 -4.80 -21.54
N ALA A 353 -23.18 -3.63 -20.89
CA ALA A 353 -22.39 -3.51 -19.68
C ALA A 353 -22.92 -4.37 -18.51
N PRO A 354 -24.20 -4.22 -18.07
CA PRO A 354 -24.74 -5.09 -17.04
C PRO A 354 -24.88 -6.56 -17.48
N ILE A 355 -25.12 -6.84 -18.76
CA ILE A 355 -25.14 -8.23 -19.26
C ILE A 355 -23.76 -8.87 -19.07
N VAL A 356 -22.71 -8.20 -19.52
CA VAL A 356 -21.34 -8.70 -19.36
C VAL A 356 -20.97 -8.80 -17.89
N MET A 357 -21.37 -7.86 -17.02
CA MET A 357 -21.13 -7.99 -15.57
C MET A 357 -21.68 -9.29 -14.99
N VAL A 358 -22.88 -9.70 -15.40
CA VAL A 358 -23.51 -10.94 -14.92
C VAL A 358 -22.86 -12.18 -15.53
N LEU A 359 -22.48 -12.12 -16.81
CA LEU A 359 -21.83 -13.23 -17.51
C LEU A 359 -20.34 -13.37 -17.16
N PHE A 360 -19.69 -12.33 -16.66
CA PHE A 360 -18.24 -12.31 -16.45
C PHE A 360 -17.78 -13.39 -15.47
N PRO A 361 -18.35 -13.56 -14.26
CA PRO A 361 -17.90 -14.61 -13.34
C PRO A 361 -17.98 -16.03 -13.93
N PRO A 362 -19.13 -16.53 -14.45
CA PRO A 362 -19.18 -17.90 -14.95
C PRO A 362 -18.26 -18.12 -16.16
N VAL A 363 -18.12 -17.14 -17.06
CA VAL A 363 -17.22 -17.24 -18.22
C VAL A 363 -15.75 -17.17 -17.78
N ALA A 364 -15.43 -16.34 -16.81
CA ALA A 364 -14.07 -16.23 -16.29
C ALA A 364 -13.65 -17.48 -15.54
N ILE A 365 -14.54 -18.05 -14.71
CA ILE A 365 -14.29 -19.31 -14.01
C ILE A 365 -14.06 -20.42 -15.04
N TRP A 366 -14.95 -20.58 -16.02
CA TRP A 366 -14.78 -21.58 -17.09
C TRP A 366 -13.51 -21.38 -17.92
N GLY A 367 -13.19 -20.14 -18.28
CA GLY A 367 -12.00 -19.82 -19.06
C GLY A 367 -10.71 -20.15 -18.30
N LEU A 368 -10.67 -19.85 -17.00
CA LEU A 368 -9.50 -20.08 -16.15
C LEU A 368 -9.36 -21.53 -15.67
N THR A 369 -10.45 -22.30 -15.61
CA THR A 369 -10.38 -23.74 -15.38
C THR A 369 -9.89 -24.50 -16.60
N THR A 370 -10.20 -23.98 -17.80
CA THR A 370 -9.80 -24.61 -19.07
C THR A 370 -8.39 -24.20 -19.49
N TYR A 371 -8.03 -22.92 -19.33
CA TYR A 371 -6.75 -22.34 -19.72
C TYR A 371 -6.17 -21.55 -18.55
N TRP A 372 -5.11 -22.05 -17.94
CA TRP A 372 -4.53 -21.42 -16.76
C TRP A 372 -3.69 -20.19 -17.12
N ILE A 373 -3.72 -19.13 -16.30
CA ILE A 373 -2.88 -17.94 -16.55
C ILE A 373 -1.40 -18.30 -16.31
N PRO A 374 -0.46 -17.89 -17.18
CA PRO A 374 -0.59 -16.83 -18.21
C PRO A 374 -0.81 -17.31 -19.65
N GLU A 375 -1.52 -18.43 -19.86
CA GLU A 375 -1.76 -18.91 -21.22
C GLU A 375 -2.51 -17.88 -22.08
N PRO A 376 -2.05 -17.60 -23.33
CA PRO A 376 -2.68 -16.62 -24.21
C PRO A 376 -4.16 -16.85 -24.47
N MET A 377 -4.62 -18.11 -24.43
CA MET A 377 -6.02 -18.48 -24.65
C MET A 377 -6.94 -17.97 -23.54
N SER A 378 -6.49 -17.99 -22.28
CA SER A 378 -7.25 -17.42 -21.15
C SER A 378 -7.52 -15.93 -21.37
N LEU A 379 -6.50 -15.19 -21.83
CA LEU A 379 -6.59 -13.76 -22.13
C LEU A 379 -7.43 -13.50 -23.40
N ALA A 380 -7.36 -14.36 -24.41
CA ALA A 380 -8.16 -14.28 -25.62
C ALA A 380 -9.67 -14.45 -25.37
N ILE A 381 -10.05 -15.09 -24.26
CA ILE A 381 -11.46 -15.19 -23.82
C ILE A 381 -11.84 -13.96 -22.98
N LEU A 382 -11.03 -13.63 -21.97
CA LEU A 382 -11.36 -12.61 -20.98
C LEU A 382 -11.31 -11.17 -21.54
N ILE A 383 -10.33 -10.86 -22.39
CA ILE A 383 -10.14 -9.49 -22.92
C ILE A 383 -11.28 -9.08 -23.84
N PRO A 384 -11.68 -9.87 -24.87
CA PRO A 384 -12.81 -9.50 -25.71
C PRO A 384 -14.11 -9.38 -24.91
N LEU A 385 -14.33 -10.25 -23.92
CA LEU A 385 -15.51 -10.18 -23.05
C LEU A 385 -15.51 -8.86 -22.25
N ALA A 386 -14.40 -8.51 -21.60
CA ALA A 386 -14.28 -7.26 -20.85
C ALA A 386 -14.46 -6.01 -21.73
N LEU A 387 -14.00 -6.08 -22.99
CA LEU A 387 -14.08 -4.96 -23.93
C LEU A 387 -15.40 -4.89 -24.70
N ALA A 388 -16.22 -5.94 -24.67
CA ALA A 388 -17.47 -6.02 -25.41
C ALA A 388 -18.42 -4.83 -25.16
N PRO A 389 -18.64 -4.35 -23.91
CA PRO A 389 -19.49 -3.18 -23.66
C PRO A 389 -19.00 -1.90 -24.34
N PHE A 390 -17.70 -1.79 -24.63
CA PHE A 390 -17.11 -0.60 -25.25
C PHE A 390 -17.03 -0.72 -26.78
N ILE A 391 -16.70 -1.89 -27.29
CA ILE A 391 -16.48 -2.13 -28.73
C ILE A 391 -17.80 -2.46 -29.43
N LEU A 392 -18.59 -3.36 -28.88
CA LEU A 392 -19.87 -3.80 -29.47
C LEU A 392 -21.03 -2.93 -28.99
N GLY A 393 -20.96 -2.44 -27.75
CA GLY A 393 -22.00 -1.59 -27.16
C GLY A 393 -22.29 -0.31 -27.93
N ARG A 394 -21.36 0.19 -28.75
CA ARG A 394 -21.56 1.37 -29.63
C ARG A 394 -22.52 1.10 -30.79
N PHE A 395 -22.74 -0.15 -31.15
CA PHE A 395 -23.65 -0.55 -32.23
C PHE A 395 -25.03 -0.97 -31.73
N ILE A 396 -25.22 -1.12 -30.40
CA ILE A 396 -26.47 -1.53 -29.79
C ILE A 396 -27.21 -0.28 -29.29
N PRO A 397 -28.40 0.06 -29.83
CA PRO A 397 -29.12 1.30 -29.47
C PRO A 397 -29.77 1.25 -28.08
N VAL A 398 -29.80 0.09 -27.42
CA VAL A 398 -30.45 -0.09 -26.12
C VAL A 398 -29.53 0.38 -24.99
N THR A 399 -30.01 1.33 -24.20
CA THR A 399 -29.29 1.89 -23.06
C THR A 399 -30.04 1.75 -21.75
N VAL A 400 -29.30 1.71 -20.66
CA VAL A 400 -29.78 1.50 -19.30
C VAL A 400 -29.35 2.67 -18.42
N SER A 401 -30.15 3.00 -17.41
CA SER A 401 -29.85 4.06 -16.44
C SER A 401 -28.64 3.72 -15.58
N VAL A 402 -27.94 4.76 -15.08
CA VAL A 402 -26.81 4.58 -14.16
C VAL A 402 -27.18 3.75 -12.95
N HIS A 403 -28.35 4.03 -12.35
CA HIS A 403 -28.77 3.34 -11.14
C HIS A 403 -28.92 1.83 -11.33
N THR A 404 -29.45 1.39 -12.47
CA THR A 404 -29.59 -0.04 -12.75
C THR A 404 -28.24 -0.71 -12.94
N VAL A 405 -27.32 -0.10 -13.71
CA VAL A 405 -25.97 -0.65 -13.90
C VAL A 405 -25.23 -0.73 -12.57
N MET A 406 -25.28 0.31 -11.74
CA MET A 406 -24.64 0.33 -10.43
C MET A 406 -25.23 -0.70 -9.45
N LYS A 407 -26.55 -0.91 -9.46
CA LYS A 407 -27.20 -1.96 -8.64
C LYS A 407 -26.74 -3.35 -9.05
N ILE A 408 -26.69 -3.62 -10.36
CA ILE A 408 -26.18 -4.89 -10.89
C ILE A 408 -24.70 -5.04 -10.54
N GLY A 409 -23.89 -4.01 -10.76
CA GLY A 409 -22.47 -4.02 -10.39
C GLY A 409 -22.26 -4.30 -8.90
N PHE A 410 -23.07 -3.70 -8.02
CA PHE A 410 -23.01 -3.97 -6.58
C PHE A 410 -23.39 -5.41 -6.24
N LEU A 411 -24.47 -5.94 -6.84
CA LEU A 411 -24.84 -7.34 -6.68
C LEU A 411 -23.72 -8.27 -7.15
N MET A 412 -23.10 -7.99 -8.30
CA MET A 412 -22.01 -8.81 -8.82
C MET A 412 -20.74 -8.73 -7.99
N VAL A 413 -20.47 -7.59 -7.34
CA VAL A 413 -19.38 -7.48 -6.35
C VAL A 413 -19.66 -8.39 -5.15
N VAL A 414 -20.87 -8.38 -4.61
CA VAL A 414 -21.27 -9.27 -3.51
C VAL A 414 -21.19 -10.74 -3.91
N VAL A 415 -21.67 -11.11 -5.10
CA VAL A 415 -21.60 -12.48 -5.62
C VAL A 415 -20.15 -12.92 -5.79
N SER A 416 -19.29 -12.06 -6.34
CA SER A 416 -17.87 -12.38 -6.53
C SER A 416 -17.15 -12.53 -5.19
N ASP A 417 -17.45 -11.69 -4.21
CA ASP A 417 -16.92 -11.80 -2.86
C ASP A 417 -17.36 -13.12 -2.20
N ALA A 418 -18.64 -13.50 -2.33
CA ALA A 418 -19.15 -14.78 -1.83
C ALA A 418 -18.45 -16.00 -2.49
N ILE A 419 -18.18 -15.94 -3.79
CA ILE A 419 -17.41 -16.98 -4.49
C ILE A 419 -16.00 -17.06 -3.91
N TRP A 420 -15.33 -15.93 -3.69
CA TRP A 420 -13.99 -15.91 -3.10
C TRP A 420 -13.97 -16.49 -1.69
N LEU A 421 -14.94 -16.12 -0.87
CA LEU A 421 -15.06 -16.54 0.53
C LEU A 421 -15.37 -18.03 0.72
N THR A 422 -15.61 -18.76 -0.38
CA THR A 422 -15.88 -20.19 -0.34
C THR A 422 -14.56 -20.95 -0.24
N PRO A 423 -14.17 -21.48 0.94
CA PRO A 423 -12.89 -22.16 1.06
C PRO A 423 -12.95 -23.54 0.43
N ASN A 424 -11.80 -24.07 0.03
CA ASN A 424 -11.70 -25.48 -0.36
C ASN A 424 -12.04 -26.43 0.82
N GLY A 425 -11.85 -25.93 2.05
CA GLY A 425 -12.41 -26.47 3.28
C GLY A 425 -11.78 -25.81 4.50
N PHE A 426 -12.27 -26.15 5.68
CA PHE A 426 -11.90 -25.44 6.91
C PHE A 426 -10.80 -26.18 7.70
N ALA A 427 -9.53 -26.06 7.29
CA ALA A 427 -8.40 -26.55 8.08
C ALA A 427 -7.88 -25.47 9.04
N ALA A 428 -8.14 -25.63 10.35
CA ALA A 428 -7.55 -24.75 11.37
C ALA A 428 -6.02 -24.91 11.46
N THR A 429 -5.53 -26.15 11.36
CA THR A 429 -4.12 -26.56 11.35
C THR A 429 -4.03 -28.00 10.83
N GLY A 430 -3.56 -28.25 9.61
CA GLY A 430 -3.34 -29.62 9.13
C GLY A 430 -3.06 -29.72 7.64
N ALA A 431 -2.30 -30.74 7.24
CA ALA A 431 -2.02 -31.06 5.82
C ALA A 431 -3.17 -31.83 5.14
N ARG A 432 -4.14 -32.36 5.92
CA ARG A 432 -5.29 -33.12 5.43
C ARG A 432 -6.57 -32.60 6.06
N MET A 433 -7.48 -32.10 5.22
CA MET A 433 -8.83 -31.71 5.67
C MET A 433 -9.64 -32.95 6.00
N LEU A 434 -10.34 -32.92 7.15
CA LEU A 434 -11.35 -33.93 7.45
C LEU A 434 -12.42 -33.88 6.37
N ASP A 435 -12.91 -35.04 5.94
CA ASP A 435 -13.90 -35.12 4.85
C ASP A 435 -15.18 -34.34 5.19
N ASP A 436 -15.55 -34.29 6.48
CA ASP A 436 -16.69 -33.51 6.98
C ASP A 436 -16.50 -31.97 6.91
N LEU A 437 -15.28 -31.49 6.67
CA LEU A 437 -14.93 -30.06 6.56
C LEU A 437 -14.70 -29.62 5.10
N GLN A 438 -14.87 -30.53 4.14
CA GLN A 438 -14.79 -30.25 2.70
C GLN A 438 -16.17 -29.87 2.16
N LEU A 439 -16.18 -29.14 1.04
CA LEU A 439 -17.42 -28.85 0.33
C LEU A 439 -18.01 -30.13 -0.29
N PRO A 440 -19.34 -30.23 -0.44
CA PRO A 440 -19.94 -31.29 -1.25
C PRO A 440 -19.32 -31.34 -2.64
N GLU A 441 -19.17 -32.54 -3.22
CA GLU A 441 -18.47 -32.76 -4.49
C GLU A 441 -18.98 -31.85 -5.64
N SER A 442 -20.28 -31.54 -5.65
CA SER A 442 -20.87 -30.64 -6.66
C SER A 442 -20.52 -29.16 -6.49
N TRP A 443 -19.99 -28.75 -5.34
CA TRP A 443 -19.56 -27.38 -4.99
C TRP A 443 -18.05 -27.26 -4.78
N ASP A 444 -17.30 -28.38 -4.78
CA ASP A 444 -15.84 -28.43 -4.62
C ASP A 444 -15.10 -27.48 -5.58
N PHE A 445 -15.62 -27.30 -6.80
CA PHE A 445 -15.02 -26.40 -7.78
C PHE A 445 -14.93 -24.94 -7.30
N LEU A 446 -15.80 -24.49 -6.38
CA LEU A 446 -15.79 -23.12 -5.86
C LEU A 446 -14.56 -22.83 -4.99
N GLY A 447 -14.06 -23.84 -4.28
CA GLY A 447 -12.86 -23.72 -3.45
C GLY A 447 -11.54 -23.66 -4.23
N LYS A 448 -11.59 -23.90 -5.55
CA LYS A 448 -10.39 -23.99 -6.41
C LYS A 448 -9.88 -22.62 -6.83
N MET A 449 -8.57 -22.58 -7.08
CA MET A 449 -7.89 -21.35 -7.48
C MET A 449 -8.39 -20.68 -8.76
N PRO A 450 -8.72 -21.40 -9.84
CA PRO A 450 -9.36 -20.80 -11.01
C PRO A 450 -10.64 -20.02 -10.67
N THR A 451 -11.44 -20.56 -9.74
CA THR A 451 -12.70 -19.94 -9.34
C THR A 451 -12.48 -18.64 -8.58
N LYS A 452 -11.52 -18.65 -7.66
CA LYS A 452 -11.09 -17.45 -6.93
C LYS A 452 -10.56 -16.37 -7.87
N LEU A 453 -9.70 -16.73 -8.81
CA LEU A 453 -9.21 -15.78 -9.83
C LEU A 453 -10.36 -15.22 -10.68
N GLY A 454 -11.33 -16.05 -11.06
CA GLY A 454 -12.55 -15.61 -11.76
C GLY A 454 -13.35 -14.59 -10.94
N ALA A 455 -13.50 -14.82 -9.65
CA ALA A 455 -14.13 -13.88 -8.73
C ALA A 455 -13.37 -12.55 -8.64
N ILE A 456 -12.04 -12.57 -8.48
CA ILE A 456 -11.23 -11.35 -8.43
C ILE A 456 -11.30 -10.54 -9.73
N PHE A 457 -11.21 -11.18 -10.90
CA PHE A 457 -11.33 -10.43 -12.15
C PHE A 457 -12.74 -9.88 -12.35
N SER A 458 -13.76 -10.57 -11.84
CA SER A 458 -15.14 -10.07 -11.81
C SER A 458 -15.27 -8.83 -10.91
N LEU A 459 -14.63 -8.82 -9.73
CA LEU A 459 -14.57 -7.66 -8.83
C LEU A 459 -13.90 -6.46 -9.51
N VAL A 460 -12.75 -6.68 -10.15
CA VAL A 460 -12.01 -5.66 -10.90
C VAL A 460 -12.87 -5.12 -12.04
N PHE A 461 -13.50 -6.00 -12.82
CA PHE A 461 -14.33 -5.61 -13.95
C PHE A 461 -15.56 -4.81 -13.53
N ALA A 462 -16.35 -5.31 -12.57
CA ALA A 462 -17.54 -4.63 -12.06
C ALA A 462 -17.20 -3.24 -11.48
N THR A 463 -16.11 -3.15 -10.71
CA THR A 463 -15.62 -1.88 -10.15
C THR A 463 -15.16 -0.93 -11.23
N THR A 464 -14.44 -1.42 -12.25
CA THR A 464 -13.98 -0.61 -13.38
C THR A 464 -15.16 0.03 -14.12
N ILE A 465 -16.20 -0.75 -14.43
CA ILE A 465 -17.41 -0.24 -15.08
C ILE A 465 -18.10 0.80 -14.19
N ASN A 466 -18.26 0.54 -12.89
CA ASN A 466 -18.87 1.48 -11.95
C ASN A 466 -18.10 2.81 -11.89
N TYR A 467 -16.76 2.78 -11.87
CA TYR A 467 -15.93 3.99 -11.87
C TYR A 467 -15.91 4.71 -13.22
N ILE A 468 -15.98 4.00 -14.36
CA ILE A 468 -16.17 4.62 -15.68
C ILE A 468 -17.50 5.37 -15.74
N LEU A 469 -18.56 4.74 -15.24
CA LEU A 469 -19.89 5.30 -15.21
C LEU A 469 -19.98 6.51 -14.27
N TYR A 470 -19.34 6.42 -13.11
CA TYR A 470 -19.17 7.53 -12.19
C TYR A 470 -18.39 8.68 -12.83
N GLY A 471 -17.29 8.40 -13.55
CA GLY A 471 -16.56 9.40 -14.32
C GLY A 471 -17.42 10.08 -15.38
N LYS A 472 -18.34 9.36 -16.04
CA LYS A 472 -19.34 9.96 -16.95
C LYS A 472 -20.32 10.86 -16.19
N ALA A 473 -20.83 10.41 -15.05
CA ALA A 473 -21.74 11.21 -14.22
C ALA A 473 -21.10 12.52 -13.75
N ILE A 474 -19.82 12.50 -13.39
CA ILE A 474 -19.06 13.71 -13.00
C ILE A 474 -18.88 14.67 -14.18
N ARG A 475 -18.73 14.17 -15.41
CA ARG A 475 -18.56 15.01 -16.62
C ARG A 475 -19.86 15.61 -17.12
N GLN A 476 -20.98 14.90 -16.97
CA GLN A 476 -22.29 15.30 -17.48
C GLN A 476 -23.12 16.07 -16.45
N GLY A 477 -22.88 15.83 -15.16
CA GLY A 477 -23.60 16.47 -14.07
C GLY A 477 -22.76 17.48 -13.27
N THR A 478 -23.39 18.13 -12.31
CA THR A 478 -22.75 19.09 -11.39
C THR A 478 -22.67 18.49 -9.99
N ILE A 479 -21.47 18.40 -9.42
CA ILE A 479 -21.27 17.87 -8.07
C ILE A 479 -21.57 18.94 -7.02
N ALA A 480 -22.50 18.65 -6.10
CA ALA A 480 -22.72 19.47 -4.92
C ALA A 480 -21.77 19.09 -3.78
N TRP A 481 -20.57 19.70 -3.75
CA TRP A 481 -19.57 19.46 -2.71
C TRP A 481 -20.08 19.83 -1.30
N GLY A 482 -19.76 19.00 -0.32
CA GLY A 482 -20.17 19.19 1.07
C GLY A 482 -21.62 18.76 1.37
N LYS A 483 -22.31 18.18 0.37
CA LYS A 483 -23.63 17.54 0.52
C LYS A 483 -23.57 16.01 0.35
N ILE A 484 -22.39 15.42 0.48
CA ILE A 484 -22.27 13.96 0.50
C ILE A 484 -22.98 13.38 1.73
N ASP A 485 -23.54 12.18 1.59
CA ASP A 485 -24.14 11.42 2.68
C ASP A 485 -23.11 11.21 3.83
N GLY A 486 -23.51 11.44 5.08
CA GLY A 486 -22.62 11.27 6.23
C GLY A 486 -22.08 9.85 6.37
N ILE A 487 -22.80 8.83 5.88
CA ILE A 487 -22.36 7.43 5.85
C ILE A 487 -21.05 7.30 5.05
N SER A 488 -20.83 8.13 4.02
CA SER A 488 -19.62 8.06 3.19
C SER A 488 -18.32 8.26 3.99
N GLN A 489 -18.36 9.03 5.08
CA GLN A 489 -17.18 9.27 5.91
C GLN A 489 -16.78 8.02 6.69
N PHE A 490 -17.76 7.25 7.17
CA PHE A 490 -17.53 5.94 7.77
C PHE A 490 -17.02 4.93 6.76
N VAL A 491 -17.45 5.01 5.50
CA VAL A 491 -16.92 4.17 4.41
C VAL A 491 -15.44 4.47 4.15
N LEU A 492 -15.04 5.75 4.10
CA LEU A 492 -13.63 6.13 3.95
C LEU A 492 -12.76 5.65 5.12
N ILE A 493 -13.27 5.78 6.35
CA ILE A 493 -12.62 5.25 7.56
C ILE A 493 -12.47 3.73 7.49
N PHE A 494 -13.54 3.03 7.11
CA PHE A 494 -13.55 1.58 6.93
C PHE A 494 -12.54 1.12 5.88
N LEU A 495 -12.48 1.80 4.74
CA LEU A 495 -11.53 1.49 3.66
C LEU A 495 -10.08 1.68 4.12
N ALA A 496 -9.79 2.75 4.85
CA ALA A 496 -8.46 2.97 5.43
C ALA A 496 -8.09 1.89 6.44
N PHE A 497 -8.99 1.57 7.38
CA PHE A 497 -8.76 0.52 8.38
C PHE A 497 -8.51 -0.84 7.70
N THR A 498 -9.37 -1.21 6.75
CA THR A 498 -9.30 -2.47 6.02
C THR A 498 -8.01 -2.57 5.19
N SER A 499 -7.59 -1.48 4.56
CA SER A 499 -6.31 -1.41 3.83
C SER A 499 -5.10 -1.58 4.76
N ILE A 500 -5.10 -0.94 5.94
CA ILE A 500 -4.04 -1.11 6.95
C ILE A 500 -3.99 -2.56 7.44
N TRP A 501 -5.15 -3.15 7.70
CA TRP A 501 -5.26 -4.54 8.12
C TRP A 501 -4.74 -5.50 7.04
N ALA A 502 -5.08 -5.27 5.77
CA ALA A 502 -4.59 -6.04 4.62
C ALA A 502 -3.07 -6.00 4.51
N MET A 503 -2.45 -4.82 4.71
CA MET A 503 -0.99 -4.67 4.74
C MET A 503 -0.36 -5.46 5.89
N GLY A 504 -1.05 -5.53 7.03
CA GLY A 504 -0.71 -6.40 8.16
C GLY A 504 -0.69 -7.88 7.81
N LEU A 505 -1.77 -8.34 7.19
CA LEU A 505 -1.91 -9.73 6.76
C LEU A 505 -0.83 -10.11 5.73
N MET A 506 -0.61 -9.29 4.71
CA MET A 506 0.39 -9.58 3.67
C MET A 506 1.83 -9.51 4.20
N GLY A 507 2.10 -8.64 5.18
CA GLY A 507 3.36 -8.64 5.90
C GLY A 507 3.63 -9.97 6.60
N ALA A 508 2.61 -10.51 7.27
CA ALA A 508 2.66 -11.82 7.92
C ALA A 508 2.83 -12.96 6.91
N VAL A 509 2.01 -13.01 5.86
CA VAL A 509 2.09 -14.01 4.78
C VAL A 509 3.51 -14.09 4.22
N ARG A 510 4.09 -12.95 3.82
CA ARG A 510 5.46 -12.91 3.29
C ARG A 510 6.52 -13.37 4.29
N SER A 511 6.27 -13.20 5.58
CA SER A 511 7.16 -13.73 6.62
C SER A 511 7.05 -15.25 6.74
N LEU A 512 5.81 -15.77 6.72
CA LEU A 512 5.48 -17.17 6.90
C LEU A 512 5.78 -18.04 5.67
N LEU A 513 5.89 -17.42 4.48
CA LEU A 513 6.31 -18.13 3.26
C LEU A 513 7.68 -18.80 3.41
N ARG A 514 8.55 -18.29 4.28
CA ARG A 514 9.84 -18.91 4.58
C ARG A 514 9.74 -20.22 5.37
N LYS A 515 8.51 -20.64 5.72
CA LYS A 515 8.24 -21.88 6.46
C LYS A 515 9.01 -21.85 7.79
N PHE A 516 9.84 -22.87 8.02
CA PHE A 516 10.63 -23.07 9.22
C PHE A 516 12.06 -22.51 9.09
N PHE A 517 12.23 -21.46 8.28
CA PHE A 517 13.54 -20.86 7.98
C PHE A 517 13.55 -19.35 8.24
N HIS A 518 14.68 -18.84 8.70
CA HIS A 518 14.95 -17.40 8.64
C HIS A 518 15.27 -16.96 7.21
N THR A 519 15.96 -17.81 6.44
CA THR A 519 16.20 -17.65 5.01
C THR A 519 15.96 -19.00 4.33
N TYR A 520 14.98 -19.05 3.44
CA TYR A 520 14.46 -20.28 2.85
C TYR A 520 15.56 -21.20 2.30
N ASN A 521 15.60 -22.46 2.73
CA ASN A 521 16.62 -23.45 2.35
C ASN A 521 18.10 -23.10 2.64
N LEU A 522 18.38 -22.02 3.38
CA LEU A 522 19.74 -21.64 3.80
C LEU A 522 19.93 -21.67 5.32
N ILE A 523 19.02 -21.05 6.06
CA ILE A 523 19.12 -20.94 7.53
C ILE A 523 17.83 -21.44 8.17
N PRO A 524 17.83 -22.69 8.68
CA PRO A 524 16.72 -23.20 9.46
C PRO A 524 16.52 -22.38 10.74
N ASP A 525 15.27 -22.16 11.10
CA ASP A 525 14.87 -21.57 12.37
C ASP A 525 14.65 -22.69 13.39
N PHE A 526 15.57 -22.79 14.36
CA PHE A 526 15.53 -23.78 15.44
C PHE A 526 14.86 -23.25 16.71
N THR A 527 14.27 -22.07 16.68
CA THR A 527 13.57 -21.53 17.85
C THR A 527 12.25 -22.27 18.09
N ALA A 528 11.75 -22.23 19.32
CA ALA A 528 10.44 -22.78 19.66
C ALA A 528 9.28 -22.08 18.90
N GLU A 529 9.56 -20.92 18.29
CA GLU A 529 8.61 -20.14 17.49
C GLU A 529 8.68 -20.45 15.99
N SER A 530 9.41 -21.50 15.59
CA SER A 530 9.49 -22.02 14.22
C SER A 530 8.25 -22.84 13.86
N PHE A 531 7.11 -22.16 13.70
CA PHE A 531 5.84 -22.76 13.26
C PHE A 531 4.91 -21.71 12.65
N THR A 532 3.92 -22.14 11.88
CA THR A 532 2.90 -21.21 11.35
C THR A 532 1.83 -20.96 12.39
N PRO A 533 1.67 -19.72 12.89
CA PRO A 533 0.62 -19.41 13.84
C PRO A 533 -0.76 -19.55 13.19
N THR A 534 -1.78 -19.77 14.01
CA THR A 534 -3.16 -19.80 13.52
C THR A 534 -3.56 -18.44 12.93
N LEU A 535 -4.52 -18.45 12.00
CA LEU A 535 -5.11 -17.22 11.48
C LEU A 535 -5.73 -16.38 12.60
N SER A 536 -6.36 -17.00 13.60
CA SER A 536 -6.98 -16.30 14.73
C SER A 536 -5.97 -15.54 15.57
N TYR A 537 -4.85 -16.18 15.94
CA TYR A 537 -3.75 -15.51 16.66
C TYR A 537 -3.20 -14.34 15.85
N SER A 538 -2.93 -14.58 14.57
CA SER A 538 -2.40 -13.59 13.64
C SER A 538 -3.34 -12.40 13.47
N ALA A 539 -4.64 -12.66 13.33
CA ALA A 539 -5.67 -11.65 13.17
C ALA A 539 -5.76 -10.72 14.39
N TRP A 540 -5.68 -11.26 15.62
CA TRP A 540 -5.66 -10.45 16.83
C TRP A 540 -4.44 -9.53 16.89
N LEU A 541 -3.26 -10.06 16.57
CA LEU A 541 -2.02 -9.28 16.57
C LEU A 541 -2.05 -8.18 15.50
N ILE A 542 -2.46 -8.52 14.27
CA ILE A 542 -2.63 -7.55 13.18
C ILE A 542 -3.64 -6.47 13.56
N THR A 543 -4.76 -6.84 14.18
CA THR A 543 -5.79 -5.89 14.63
C THR A 543 -5.24 -4.93 15.69
N GLY A 544 -4.51 -5.45 16.69
CA GLY A 544 -3.85 -4.62 17.70
C GLY A 544 -2.90 -3.60 17.08
N ILE A 545 -2.03 -4.04 16.17
CA ILE A 545 -1.08 -3.15 15.47
C ILE A 545 -1.81 -2.13 14.60
N THR A 546 -2.87 -2.56 13.91
CA THR A 546 -3.72 -1.69 13.07
C THR A 546 -4.35 -0.58 13.89
N VAL A 547 -4.94 -0.89 15.04
CA VAL A 547 -5.54 0.10 15.95
C VAL A 547 -4.48 1.10 16.45
N VAL A 548 -3.31 0.63 16.85
CA VAL A 548 -2.22 1.52 17.30
C VAL A 548 -1.76 2.44 16.17
N PHE A 549 -1.54 1.92 14.96
CA PHE A 549 -1.18 2.72 13.79
C PHE A 549 -2.25 3.76 13.47
N PHE A 550 -3.51 3.35 13.49
CA PHE A 550 -4.65 4.22 13.22
C PHE A 550 -4.78 5.36 14.24
N ILE A 551 -4.54 5.10 15.52
CA ILE A 551 -4.49 6.12 16.58
C ILE A 551 -3.33 7.08 16.32
N VAL A 552 -2.14 6.57 16.01
CA VAL A 552 -0.95 7.40 15.76
C VAL A 552 -1.14 8.33 14.56
N VAL A 553 -1.70 7.81 13.46
CA VAL A 553 -2.03 8.64 12.29
C VAL A 553 -3.09 9.68 12.65
N SER A 554 -4.16 9.29 13.34
CA SER A 554 -5.21 10.22 13.80
C SER A 554 -4.66 11.35 14.68
N VAL A 555 -3.75 11.04 15.62
CA VAL A 555 -3.07 12.04 16.45
C VAL A 555 -2.19 12.94 15.60
N ALA A 556 -1.43 12.39 14.65
CA ALA A 556 -0.58 13.18 13.74
C ALA A 556 -1.42 14.15 12.89
N VAL A 557 -2.58 13.73 12.39
CA VAL A 557 -3.54 14.58 11.67
C VAL A 557 -4.00 15.72 12.55
N PHE A 558 -4.41 15.42 13.78
CA PHE A 558 -4.91 16.42 14.72
C PHE A 558 -3.83 17.44 15.11
N VAL A 559 -2.59 17.00 15.31
CA VAL A 559 -1.45 17.87 15.63
C VAL A 559 -1.06 18.72 14.41
N ALA A 560 -1.02 18.13 13.21
CA ALA A 560 -0.59 18.80 11.99
C ALA A 560 -1.59 19.83 11.46
N LEU A 561 -2.89 19.54 11.59
CA LEU A 561 -3.97 20.30 10.95
C LEU A 561 -4.79 21.14 11.94
N ARG A 562 -4.46 21.13 13.25
CA ARG A 562 -5.06 22.08 14.20
C ARG A 562 -4.82 23.51 13.70
N PRO A 563 -5.86 24.35 13.57
CA PRO A 563 -5.66 25.77 13.34
C PRO A 563 -4.94 26.33 14.56
N VAL A 564 -3.66 26.65 14.40
CA VAL A 564 -3.00 27.55 15.34
C VAL A 564 -3.73 28.86 15.18
N GLU A 565 -4.51 29.27 16.18
CA GLU A 565 -5.01 30.64 16.30
C GLU A 565 -3.80 31.56 16.36
N LEU A 566 -3.29 31.94 15.18
CA LEU A 566 -2.34 33.02 15.05
C LEU A 566 -3.12 34.30 15.33
N LYS A 567 -3.06 34.71 16.58
CA LYS A 567 -3.51 36.03 17.04
C LYS A 567 -2.78 37.08 16.18
N GLY A 568 -3.49 37.66 15.21
CA GLY A 568 -3.08 38.80 14.41
C GLY A 568 -2.21 38.47 13.19
N ARG A 569 -2.84 38.21 12.03
CA ARG A 569 -2.30 38.64 10.73
C ARG A 569 -3.41 39.29 9.92
N GLU A 570 -3.14 40.51 9.48
CA GLU A 570 -3.95 41.28 8.53
C GLU A 570 -4.19 40.49 7.23
N PRO A 571 -5.33 40.72 6.55
CA PRO A 571 -5.69 39.97 5.35
C PRO A 571 -4.64 40.12 4.25
N GLU A 572 -4.05 38.99 3.82
CA GLU A 572 -3.18 38.93 2.65
C GLU A 572 -3.96 39.37 1.41
N GLY A 573 -3.51 40.46 0.80
CA GLY A 573 -4.12 41.08 -0.36
C GLY A 573 -4.18 40.15 -1.58
N SER A 574 -5.26 40.32 -2.33
CA SER A 574 -5.59 39.63 -3.58
C SER A 574 -4.41 39.61 -4.57
N PRO A 575 -4.14 38.50 -5.29
CA PRO A 575 -3.17 38.49 -6.37
C PRO A 575 -3.64 39.35 -7.54
N VAL A 576 -2.80 40.29 -7.96
CA VAL A 576 -2.99 41.10 -9.16
C VAL A 576 -3.03 40.19 -10.41
N PRO A 577 -3.99 40.36 -11.34
CA PRO A 577 -4.00 39.60 -12.59
C PRO A 577 -2.76 39.93 -13.41
N ALA A 578 -2.01 38.90 -13.84
CA ALA A 578 -0.95 39.09 -14.82
C ALA A 578 -1.59 39.57 -16.13
N GLY A 579 -1.30 40.83 -16.46
CA GLY A 579 -1.80 41.51 -17.64
C GLY A 579 -1.29 40.87 -18.93
N THR A 580 -2.13 41.01 -19.94
CA THR A 580 -1.86 40.90 -21.37
C THR A 580 -0.51 41.50 -21.79
N LYS A 581 0.34 40.67 -22.40
CA LYS A 581 1.01 40.94 -23.68
C LYS A 581 1.58 39.65 -24.25
#